data_AF-X1IJ41-F1
#
_entry.id   AF-X1IJ41-F1
#
_cell.length_a   1.000
_cell.length_b   1.000
_cell.length_c   1.000
_cell.angle_alpha   90.00
_cell.angle_beta   90.00
_cell.angle_gamma   90.00
#
_symmetry.space_group_name_H-M   'P 1'
#
loop_
_entity.id
_entity.type
_entity.pdbx_description
1 polymer ?
#
loop_
_entity_poly.entity_id
_entity_poly.type
_entity_poly.pdbx_seq_one_letter_code
_entity_poly.pdbx_strand_id
1 'polypeptide(L)'
;SPEVTDDGLAILGYHPVLRDWLQKLTEIRLDPMSVITAWRRDKAKYEKLFKDLKDQGWTDDRIEALKFVTLYYPSPGELVHWTAREVFEPEMVAKYGLTAGIDKLRREDFYKAGMNDEQIDNHWIAHWEHASFMQIIEMLHRGIITEQDVKDWFPLVEIAPFWAENLIKIAYTWPTRVDVRRWWDMRTIDEARLRELYEGMGYRGTNLEDYIRWTKVYTDFPMMLSRFTKGWITEEEVYNWLIAQGIPAERAKHFIEEK
;
A
#
# COMPACT_ATOMS: atom_id res chain seq x y z
N SER A 1 32.73 25.56 -36.93
CA SER A 1 33.73 26.65 -36.77
C SER A 1 34.91 26.36 -37.68
N PRO A 2 35.60 27.38 -38.23
CA PRO A 2 36.78 27.12 -39.03
C PRO A 2 37.84 26.46 -38.15
N GLU A 3 38.45 25.39 -38.63
CA GLU A 3 39.63 24.79 -37.98
C GLU A 3 40.75 25.83 -37.99
N VAL A 4 41.13 26.31 -36.81
CA VAL A 4 42.36 27.06 -36.63
C VAL A 4 43.49 26.04 -36.73
N THR A 5 44.06 25.90 -37.93
CA THR A 5 45.25 25.07 -38.14
C THR A 5 46.48 25.73 -37.49
N ASP A 6 47.47 24.91 -37.11
CA ASP A 6 48.69 25.33 -36.40
C ASP A 6 49.47 26.48 -37.07
N ASP A 7 49.29 26.66 -38.38
CA ASP A 7 49.91 27.71 -39.18
C ASP A 7 49.24 29.08 -39.01
N GLY A 8 47.93 29.13 -38.74
CA GLY A 8 47.18 30.39 -38.66
C GLY A 8 47.58 31.28 -37.46
N LEU A 9 47.94 30.67 -36.34
CA LEU A 9 48.37 31.39 -35.13
C LEU A 9 49.85 31.83 -35.18
N ALA A 10 50.68 31.19 -36.01
CA ALA A 10 52.06 31.62 -36.25
C ALA A 10 52.10 32.89 -37.12
N ILE A 11 51.20 32.98 -38.12
CA ILE A 11 51.09 34.11 -39.04
C ILE A 11 50.69 35.42 -38.33
N LEU A 12 49.98 35.32 -37.19
CA LEU A 12 49.54 36.48 -36.40
C LEU A 12 50.58 36.97 -35.36
N GLY A 13 51.78 36.38 -35.29
CA GLY A 13 52.88 36.87 -34.46
C GLY A 13 52.75 36.61 -32.96
N TYR A 14 51.89 35.68 -32.54
CA TYR A 14 51.77 35.32 -31.11
C TYR A 14 53.00 34.52 -30.65
N HIS A 15 53.63 34.98 -29.56
CA HIS A 15 54.71 34.26 -28.88
C HIS A 15 54.25 32.85 -28.47
N PRO A 16 55.07 31.79 -28.53
CA PRO A 16 54.66 30.40 -28.22
C PRO A 16 53.90 30.25 -26.89
N VAL A 17 54.25 31.05 -25.88
CA VAL A 17 53.56 31.11 -24.58
C VAL A 17 52.10 31.58 -24.69
N LEU A 18 51.79 32.55 -25.55
CA LEU A 18 50.42 33.03 -25.80
C LEU A 18 49.59 31.97 -26.52
N ARG A 19 50.21 31.15 -27.38
CA ARG A 19 49.54 30.03 -28.06
C ARG A 19 49.08 28.97 -27.08
N ASP A 20 49.94 28.51 -26.18
CA ASP A 20 49.60 27.54 -25.13
C ASP A 20 48.49 28.05 -24.22
N TRP A 21 48.50 29.35 -23.90
CA TRP A 21 47.44 30.00 -23.13
C TRP A 21 46.12 30.02 -23.87
N LEU A 22 46.11 30.40 -25.16
CA LEU A 22 44.90 30.42 -25.97
C LEU A 22 44.32 29.01 -26.15
N GLN A 23 45.15 27.99 -26.38
CA GLN A 23 44.69 26.60 -26.48
C GLN A 23 44.02 26.12 -25.19
N LYS A 24 44.63 26.39 -24.02
CA LYS A 24 44.04 26.08 -22.69
C LYS A 24 42.77 26.87 -22.38
N LEU A 25 42.58 28.04 -23.00
CA LEU A 25 41.37 28.85 -22.90
C LEU A 25 40.26 28.35 -23.83
N THR A 26 40.60 27.69 -24.95
CA THR A 26 39.62 27.14 -25.90
C THR A 26 39.21 25.70 -25.60
N GLU A 27 39.88 25.02 -24.68
CA GLU A 27 39.53 23.66 -24.25
C GLU A 27 38.15 23.63 -23.58
N ILE A 28 37.25 22.79 -24.10
CA ILE A 28 35.90 22.62 -23.54
C ILE A 28 36.04 21.86 -22.22
N ARG A 29 35.71 22.53 -21.12
CA ARG A 29 35.74 21.95 -19.77
C ARG A 29 34.36 21.46 -19.37
N LEU A 30 34.32 20.38 -18.59
CA LEU A 30 33.09 19.88 -18.01
C LEU A 30 32.55 20.87 -16.96
N ASP A 31 31.23 20.96 -16.86
CA ASP A 31 30.58 21.71 -15.80
C ASP A 31 30.78 21.02 -14.42
N PRO A 32 30.63 21.75 -13.30
CA PRO A 32 30.84 21.21 -11.97
C PRO A 32 30.03 19.94 -11.64
N MET A 33 28.79 19.83 -12.14
CA MET A 33 27.93 18.67 -11.89
C MET A 33 28.39 17.44 -12.68
N SER A 34 28.88 17.64 -13.91
CA SER A 34 29.51 16.57 -14.68
C SER A 34 30.81 16.08 -14.04
N VAL A 35 31.65 16.99 -13.54
CA VAL A 35 32.90 16.66 -12.84
C VAL A 35 32.62 15.81 -11.60
N ILE A 36 31.71 16.24 -10.71
CA ILE A 36 31.42 15.49 -9.49
C ILE A 36 30.78 14.12 -9.77
N THR A 37 29.92 14.03 -10.78
CA THR A 37 29.28 12.77 -11.17
C THR A 37 30.29 11.78 -11.74
N ALA A 38 31.19 12.23 -12.61
CA ALA A 38 32.27 11.40 -13.13
C ALA A 38 33.19 10.92 -12.01
N TRP A 39 33.60 11.84 -11.12
CA TRP A 39 34.42 11.52 -9.96
C TRP A 39 33.78 10.51 -9.01
N ARG A 40 32.50 10.63 -8.67
CA ARG A 40 31.82 9.64 -7.82
C ARG A 40 31.77 8.25 -8.47
N ARG A 41 31.68 8.17 -9.80
CA ARG A 41 31.65 6.92 -10.56
C ARG A 41 33.00 6.21 -10.62
N ASP A 42 34.09 6.98 -10.69
CA ASP A 42 35.47 6.50 -10.67
C ASP A 42 36.42 7.58 -10.13
N LYS A 43 36.64 7.55 -8.81
CA LYS A 43 37.40 8.59 -8.09
C LYS A 43 38.83 8.66 -8.61
N ALA A 44 39.50 7.52 -8.74
CA ALA A 44 40.90 7.44 -9.16
C ALA A 44 41.11 8.01 -10.57
N LYS A 45 40.19 7.74 -11.50
CA LYS A 45 40.31 8.19 -12.89
C LYS A 45 40.02 9.69 -13.06
N TYR A 46 39.06 10.23 -12.30
CA TYR A 46 38.50 11.55 -12.55
C TYR A 46 38.84 12.61 -11.47
N GLU A 47 39.57 12.28 -10.40
CA GLU A 47 40.06 13.24 -9.39
C GLU A 47 40.75 14.47 -10.04
N LYS A 48 41.54 14.21 -11.09
CA LYS A 48 42.26 15.25 -11.82
C LYS A 48 41.38 16.38 -12.39
N LEU A 49 40.08 16.11 -12.63
CA LEU A 49 39.15 17.10 -13.18
C LEU A 49 38.82 18.22 -12.18
N PHE A 50 39.09 18.06 -10.88
CA PHE A 50 38.99 19.17 -9.94
C PHE A 50 40.03 20.26 -10.21
N LYS A 51 41.16 19.94 -10.84
CA LYS A 51 42.13 20.94 -11.30
C LYS A 51 41.49 21.87 -12.34
N ASP A 52 40.68 21.34 -13.24
CA ASP A 52 40.01 22.14 -14.27
C ASP A 52 39.01 23.13 -13.65
N LEU A 53 38.37 22.77 -12.54
CA LEU A 53 37.52 23.68 -11.76
C LEU A 53 38.36 24.76 -11.05
N LYS A 54 39.51 24.39 -10.46
CA LYS A 54 40.44 25.38 -9.88
C LYS A 54 40.94 26.38 -10.92
N ASP A 55 41.29 25.89 -12.12
CA ASP A 55 41.71 26.71 -13.26
C ASP A 55 40.56 27.59 -13.81
N GLN A 56 39.32 27.37 -13.37
CA GLN A 56 38.14 28.21 -13.64
C GLN A 56 37.80 29.16 -12.47
N GLY A 57 38.58 29.18 -11.39
CA GLY A 57 38.38 30.06 -10.23
C GLY A 57 37.58 29.45 -9.07
N TRP A 58 37.37 28.13 -9.05
CA TRP A 58 36.82 27.44 -7.87
C TRP A 58 37.89 27.34 -6.79
N THR A 59 37.57 27.82 -5.59
CA THR A 59 38.43 27.63 -4.40
C THR A 59 38.26 26.22 -3.85
N ASP A 60 39.21 25.77 -3.02
CA ASP A 60 39.09 24.48 -2.31
C ASP A 60 37.79 24.40 -1.52
N ASP A 61 37.45 25.46 -0.77
CA ASP A 61 36.19 25.54 -0.02
C ASP A 61 34.95 25.36 -0.91
N ARG A 62 34.95 25.92 -2.13
CA ARG A 62 33.84 25.78 -3.07
C ARG A 62 33.76 24.38 -3.66
N ILE A 63 34.90 23.72 -3.88
CA ILE A 63 34.95 22.32 -4.34
C ILE A 63 34.44 21.39 -3.24
N GLU A 64 34.82 21.62 -1.99
CA GLU A 64 34.29 20.86 -0.85
C GLU A 64 32.79 21.11 -0.66
N ALA A 65 32.34 22.37 -0.78
CA ALA A 65 30.91 22.67 -0.80
C ALA A 65 30.18 21.96 -1.94
N LEU A 66 30.74 21.93 -3.16
CA LEU A 66 30.18 21.19 -4.30
C LEU A 66 30.06 19.70 -3.99
N LYS A 67 31.10 19.08 -3.41
CA LYS A 67 31.07 17.67 -3.00
C LYS A 67 29.97 17.42 -1.98
N PHE A 68 29.80 18.31 -1.01
CA PHE A 68 28.79 18.20 0.05
C PHE A 68 27.36 18.38 -0.49
N VAL A 69 27.06 19.50 -1.18
CA VAL A 69 25.69 19.83 -1.62
C VAL A 69 25.13 18.89 -2.67
N THR A 70 25.99 18.10 -3.31
CA THR A 70 25.59 17.12 -4.31
C THR A 70 25.54 15.70 -3.75
N LEU A 71 25.79 15.50 -2.45
CA LEU A 71 25.47 14.23 -1.81
C LEU A 71 23.96 14.00 -1.87
N TYR A 72 23.56 12.74 -1.97
CA TYR A 72 22.16 12.38 -1.87
C TYR A 72 21.65 12.71 -0.47
N TYR A 73 20.51 13.38 -0.43
CA TYR A 73 19.72 13.57 0.77
C TYR A 73 18.26 13.33 0.40
N PRO A 74 17.49 12.62 1.23
CA PRO A 74 16.10 12.33 0.93
C PRO A 74 15.28 13.62 0.80
N SER A 75 14.37 13.61 -0.15
CA SER A 75 13.34 14.63 -0.25
C SER A 75 12.43 14.63 0.99
N PRO A 76 11.71 15.72 1.28
CA PRO A 76 10.72 15.72 2.36
C PRO A 76 9.68 14.59 2.24
N GLY A 77 9.30 14.20 1.01
CA GLY A 77 8.40 13.07 0.77
C GLY A 77 9.01 11.72 1.15
N GLU A 78 10.28 11.49 0.78
CA GLU A 78 11.01 10.28 1.19
C GLU A 78 11.18 10.21 2.71
N LEU A 79 11.44 11.33 3.39
CA LEU A 79 11.52 11.37 4.85
C LEU A 79 10.19 11.00 5.52
N VAL A 80 9.06 11.49 5.00
CA VAL A 80 7.73 11.09 5.48
C VAL A 80 7.49 9.61 5.24
N HIS A 81 7.84 9.11 4.06
CA HIS A 81 7.71 7.68 3.73
C HIS A 81 8.57 6.81 4.66
N TRP A 82 9.82 7.18 4.90
CA TRP A 82 10.71 6.46 5.83
C TRP A 82 10.21 6.47 7.26
N THR A 83 9.62 7.59 7.68
CA THR A 83 8.96 7.69 9.00
C THR A 83 7.79 6.70 9.07
N ALA A 84 6.95 6.65 8.03
CA ALA A 84 5.83 5.70 7.97
C ALA A 84 6.30 4.23 7.90
N ARG A 85 7.50 3.97 7.35
CA ARG A 85 8.13 2.65 7.28
C ARG A 85 8.99 2.31 8.49
N GLU A 86 8.85 3.04 9.60
CA GLU A 86 9.54 2.80 10.88
C GLU A 86 11.07 2.85 10.79
N VAL A 87 11.62 3.53 9.79
CA VAL A 87 13.08 3.60 9.57
C VAL A 87 13.80 4.16 10.80
N PHE A 88 13.16 5.10 11.49
CA PHE A 88 13.72 5.80 12.63
C PHE A 88 13.31 5.21 13.99
N GLU A 89 12.66 4.05 14.00
CA GLU A 89 12.11 3.42 15.21
C GLU A 89 12.84 2.08 15.49
N PRO A 90 13.93 2.07 16.29
CA PRO A 90 14.80 0.90 16.45
C PRO A 90 14.07 -0.36 16.94
N GLU A 91 13.06 -0.19 17.78
CA GLU A 91 12.25 -1.30 18.29
C GLU A 91 11.46 -1.98 17.16
N MET A 92 10.90 -1.21 16.23
CA MET A 92 10.16 -1.72 15.08
C MET A 92 11.09 -2.32 14.03
N VAL A 93 12.23 -1.68 13.76
CA VAL A 93 13.29 -2.23 12.90
C VAL A 93 13.72 -3.61 13.38
N ALA A 94 13.89 -3.78 14.69
CA ALA A 94 14.21 -5.07 15.30
C ALA A 94 13.03 -6.06 15.23
N LYS A 95 11.81 -5.62 15.58
CA LYS A 95 10.58 -6.46 15.56
C LYS A 95 10.34 -7.07 14.17
N TYR A 96 10.49 -6.29 13.11
CA TYR A 96 10.22 -6.72 11.74
C TYR A 96 11.47 -7.24 11.00
N GLY A 97 12.65 -7.14 11.59
CA GLY A 97 13.90 -7.61 10.98
C GLY A 97 14.31 -6.81 9.73
N LEU A 98 14.05 -5.50 9.70
CA LEU A 98 14.19 -4.69 8.48
C LEU A 98 15.64 -4.48 8.01
N THR A 99 16.63 -4.83 8.83
CA THR A 99 18.06 -4.83 8.46
C THR A 99 18.54 -6.15 7.86
N ALA A 100 17.66 -7.17 7.74
CA ALA A 100 18.04 -8.48 7.23
C ALA A 100 18.67 -8.37 5.83
N GLY A 101 19.84 -8.97 5.63
CA GLY A 101 20.53 -9.01 4.33
C GLY A 101 21.22 -7.71 3.89
N ILE A 102 21.26 -6.68 4.75
CA ILE A 102 21.93 -5.40 4.46
C ILE A 102 23.43 -5.56 4.17
N ASP A 103 24.05 -6.61 4.71
CA ASP A 103 25.44 -7.01 4.49
C ASP A 103 25.74 -7.43 3.03
N LYS A 104 24.69 -7.78 2.27
CA LYS A 104 24.80 -8.22 0.87
C LYS A 104 24.75 -7.06 -0.12
N LEU A 105 24.51 -5.84 0.34
CA LEU A 105 24.46 -4.66 -0.50
C LEU A 105 25.84 -4.33 -1.09
N ARG A 106 25.88 -4.11 -2.40
CA ARG A 106 27.05 -3.52 -3.07
C ARG A 106 27.05 -2.00 -2.87
N ARG A 107 27.45 -1.56 -1.68
CA ARG A 107 27.44 -0.14 -1.25
C ARG A 107 28.17 0.78 -2.24
N GLU A 108 29.17 0.26 -2.95
CA GLU A 108 29.92 1.01 -3.96
C GLU A 108 29.03 1.60 -5.04
N ASP A 109 27.91 0.97 -5.43
CA ASP A 109 27.01 1.56 -6.42
C ASP A 109 26.24 2.75 -5.88
N PHE A 110 25.82 2.68 -4.63
CA PHE A 110 25.10 3.77 -3.96
C PHE A 110 26.02 4.96 -3.71
N TYR A 111 27.30 4.71 -3.38
CA TYR A 111 28.30 5.76 -3.30
C TYR A 111 28.47 6.51 -4.64
N LYS A 112 28.34 5.83 -5.79
CA LYS A 112 28.37 6.48 -7.12
C LYS A 112 27.17 7.40 -7.34
N ALA A 113 26.05 7.14 -6.67
CA ALA A 113 24.88 8.01 -6.64
C ALA A 113 24.97 9.15 -5.60
N GLY A 114 26.06 9.19 -4.81
CA GLY A 114 26.28 10.22 -3.79
C GLY A 114 25.65 9.91 -2.43
N MET A 115 25.19 8.68 -2.20
CA MET A 115 24.69 8.26 -0.89
C MET A 115 25.85 7.97 0.07
N ASN A 116 25.61 8.17 1.36
CA ASN A 116 26.47 7.70 2.45
C ASN A 116 25.87 6.42 3.07
N ASP A 117 26.56 5.82 4.05
CA ASP A 117 26.08 4.57 4.67
C ASP A 117 24.74 4.71 5.36
N GLU A 118 24.50 5.82 6.05
CA GLU A 118 23.22 6.10 6.72
C GLU A 118 22.06 6.12 5.72
N GLN A 119 22.20 6.83 4.61
CA GLN A 119 21.13 6.89 3.61
C GLN A 119 20.93 5.55 2.90
N ILE A 120 22.00 4.76 2.71
CA ILE A 120 21.89 3.39 2.18
C ILE A 120 21.08 2.52 3.13
N ASP A 121 21.37 2.61 4.42
CA ASP A 121 20.69 1.83 5.44
C ASP A 121 19.22 2.22 5.56
N ASN A 122 18.91 3.51 5.54
CA ASN A 122 17.54 4.01 5.56
C ASN A 122 16.72 3.52 4.35
N HIS A 123 17.31 3.59 3.15
CA HIS A 123 16.69 3.03 1.94
C HIS A 123 16.44 1.52 2.08
N TRP A 124 17.39 0.78 2.63
CA TRP A 124 17.22 -0.65 2.88
C TRP A 124 16.13 -0.91 3.92
N ILE A 125 16.06 -0.17 5.01
CA ILE A 125 15.02 -0.41 6.01
C ILE A 125 13.62 -0.13 5.40
N ALA A 126 13.50 0.87 4.54
CA ALA A 126 12.24 1.23 3.88
C ALA A 126 11.84 0.34 2.69
N HIS A 127 12.76 -0.46 2.10
CA HIS A 127 12.50 -1.15 0.82
C HIS A 127 11.51 -2.31 0.90
N TRP A 128 11.26 -2.84 2.10
CA TRP A 128 10.46 -4.06 2.28
C TRP A 128 9.02 -3.87 1.85
N GLU A 129 8.44 -4.90 1.24
CA GLU A 129 7.00 -4.99 1.03
C GLU A 129 6.36 -5.67 2.24
N HIS A 130 5.35 -5.04 2.83
CA HIS A 130 4.60 -5.65 3.91
C HIS A 130 3.52 -6.60 3.37
N ALA A 131 3.12 -7.57 4.19
CA ALA A 131 2.03 -8.48 3.87
C ALA A 131 0.75 -7.69 3.53
N SER A 132 -0.02 -8.16 2.56
CA SER A 132 -1.30 -7.55 2.19
C SER A 132 -2.33 -7.62 3.32
N PHE A 133 -3.33 -6.74 3.29
CA PHE A 133 -4.43 -6.76 4.26
C PHE A 133 -5.08 -8.14 4.40
N MET A 134 -5.32 -8.85 3.28
CA MET A 134 -5.91 -10.19 3.32
C MET A 134 -5.03 -11.23 4.03
N GLN A 135 -3.70 -11.13 3.87
CA GLN A 135 -2.76 -12.01 4.59
C GLN A 135 -2.72 -11.68 6.08
N ILE A 136 -2.76 -10.40 6.45
CA ILE A 136 -2.85 -9.95 7.84
C ILE A 136 -4.13 -10.47 8.50
N ILE A 137 -5.29 -10.32 7.85
CA ILE A 137 -6.57 -10.80 8.38
C ILE A 137 -6.59 -12.33 8.50
N GLU A 138 -5.99 -13.06 7.55
CA GLU A 138 -5.87 -14.51 7.66
C GLU A 138 -5.01 -14.93 8.87
N MET A 139 -3.91 -14.23 9.13
CA MET A 139 -3.10 -14.46 10.34
C MET A 139 -3.88 -14.14 11.62
N LEU A 140 -4.67 -13.06 11.62
CA LEU A 140 -5.54 -12.70 12.74
C LEU A 140 -6.57 -13.81 13.02
N HIS A 141 -7.29 -14.27 11.99
CA HIS A 141 -8.29 -15.34 12.13
C HIS A 141 -7.70 -16.68 12.58
N ARG A 142 -6.43 -16.95 12.25
CA ARG A 142 -5.71 -18.13 12.70
C ARG A 142 -5.14 -18.00 14.12
N GLY A 143 -5.27 -16.83 14.75
CA GLY A 143 -4.72 -16.55 16.08
C GLY A 143 -3.19 -16.49 16.10
N ILE A 144 -2.56 -16.21 14.94
CA ILE A 144 -1.11 -16.07 14.82
C ILE A 144 -0.67 -14.68 15.30
N ILE A 145 -1.53 -13.66 15.09
CA ILE A 145 -1.34 -12.29 15.52
C ILE A 145 -2.58 -11.78 16.25
N THR A 146 -2.45 -10.68 16.98
CA THR A 146 -3.54 -10.02 17.71
C THR A 146 -4.15 -8.87 16.91
N GLU A 147 -5.32 -8.37 17.32
CA GLU A 147 -5.85 -7.11 16.77
C GLU A 147 -4.92 -5.92 16.99
N GLN A 148 -4.12 -5.93 18.07
CA GLN A 148 -3.14 -4.87 18.30
C GLN A 148 -2.03 -4.92 17.26
N ASP A 149 -1.56 -6.12 16.88
CA ASP A 149 -0.59 -6.26 15.79
C ASP A 149 -1.14 -5.74 14.45
N VAL A 150 -2.44 -5.94 14.19
CA VAL A 150 -3.10 -5.38 12.99
C VAL A 150 -3.15 -3.85 13.05
N LYS A 151 -3.42 -3.28 14.23
CA LYS A 151 -3.42 -1.81 14.43
C LYS A 151 -2.04 -1.22 14.20
N ASP A 152 -1.00 -1.84 14.74
CA ASP A 152 0.39 -1.43 14.57
C ASP A 152 0.86 -1.60 13.11
N TRP A 153 0.23 -2.50 12.35
CA TRP A 153 0.54 -2.70 10.94
C TRP A 153 -0.02 -1.61 10.01
N PHE A 154 -1.14 -0.96 10.35
CA PHE A 154 -1.75 0.03 9.46
C PHE A 154 -0.87 1.26 9.13
N PRO A 155 -0.16 1.87 10.10
CA PRO A 155 0.79 2.95 9.81
C PRO A 155 1.90 2.54 8.83
N LEU A 156 2.42 1.31 8.95
CA LEU A 156 3.46 0.75 8.08
C LEU A 156 3.08 0.76 6.60
N VAL A 157 1.80 0.58 6.33
CA VAL A 157 1.24 0.54 4.96
C VAL A 157 0.43 1.79 4.65
N GLU A 158 0.62 2.86 5.42
CA GLU A 158 0.04 4.18 5.19
C GLU A 158 -1.51 4.19 5.16
N ILE A 159 -2.16 3.29 5.93
CA ILE A 159 -3.62 3.29 6.11
C ILE A 159 -4.00 4.27 7.22
N ALA A 160 -4.80 5.28 6.87
CA ALA A 160 -5.23 6.29 7.82
C ALA A 160 -6.03 5.71 9.01
N PRO A 161 -5.89 6.26 10.23
CA PRO A 161 -6.55 5.72 11.44
C PRO A 161 -8.07 5.55 11.31
N PHE A 162 -8.75 6.46 10.59
CA PHE A 162 -10.18 6.34 10.34
C PHE A 162 -10.56 5.04 9.62
N TRP A 163 -9.76 4.60 8.66
CA TRP A 163 -10.01 3.35 7.93
C TRP A 163 -9.56 2.14 8.72
N ALA A 164 -8.44 2.23 9.45
CA ALA A 164 -7.89 1.16 10.28
C ALA A 164 -8.95 0.54 11.22
N GLU A 165 -9.64 1.38 12.00
CA GLU A 165 -10.68 0.89 12.92
C GLU A 165 -11.85 0.21 12.21
N ASN A 166 -12.25 0.73 11.06
CA ASN A 166 -13.38 0.19 10.30
C ASN A 166 -13.01 -1.11 9.58
N LEU A 167 -11.77 -1.24 9.11
CA LEU A 167 -11.25 -2.46 8.50
C LEU A 167 -11.16 -3.62 9.50
N ILE A 168 -10.80 -3.36 10.76
CA ILE A 168 -10.81 -4.39 11.81
C ILE A 168 -12.24 -4.87 12.10
N LYS A 169 -13.21 -3.95 12.18
CA LYS A 169 -14.61 -4.31 12.46
C LYS A 169 -15.20 -5.25 11.41
N ILE A 170 -14.75 -5.14 10.16
CA ILE A 170 -15.20 -6.01 9.06
C ILE A 170 -14.27 -7.20 8.81
N ALA A 171 -13.20 -7.36 9.58
CA ALA A 171 -12.30 -8.51 9.45
C ALA A 171 -13.07 -9.81 9.73
N TYR A 172 -13.89 -9.80 10.78
CA TYR A 172 -14.64 -10.97 11.21
C TYR A 172 -15.85 -11.27 10.31
N THR A 173 -16.11 -12.56 10.13
CA THR A 173 -17.14 -13.05 9.24
C THR A 173 -18.53 -12.95 9.85
N TRP A 174 -19.50 -12.47 9.08
CA TRP A 174 -20.92 -12.58 9.41
C TRP A 174 -21.42 -14.02 9.20
N PRO A 175 -22.40 -14.49 9.99
CA PRO A 175 -22.97 -15.83 9.79
C PRO A 175 -23.53 -15.99 8.38
N THR A 176 -23.52 -17.20 7.85
CA THR A 176 -24.08 -17.43 6.52
C THR A 176 -25.61 -17.32 6.55
N ARG A 177 -26.24 -17.01 5.41
CA ARG A 177 -27.72 -17.04 5.30
C ARG A 177 -28.33 -18.38 5.73
N VAL A 178 -27.61 -19.48 5.48
CA VAL A 178 -28.07 -20.82 5.88
C VAL A 178 -28.10 -20.95 7.40
N ASP A 179 -27.06 -20.48 8.08
CA ASP A 179 -27.00 -20.51 9.55
C ASP A 179 -28.03 -19.59 10.17
N VAL A 180 -28.17 -18.37 9.65
CA VAL A 180 -29.19 -17.42 10.10
C VAL A 180 -30.61 -18.00 9.96
N ARG A 181 -30.90 -18.65 8.83
CA ARG A 181 -32.19 -19.34 8.64
C ARG A 181 -32.39 -20.50 9.62
N ARG A 182 -31.33 -21.27 9.93
CA ARG A 182 -31.41 -22.36 10.93
C ARG A 182 -31.65 -21.80 12.33
N TRP A 183 -31.02 -20.69 12.69
CA TRP A 183 -31.26 -20.01 13.97
C TRP A 183 -32.69 -19.51 14.09
N TRP A 184 -33.25 -18.97 13.00
CA TRP A 184 -34.65 -18.61 12.93
C TRP A 184 -35.56 -19.83 13.12
N ASP A 185 -35.32 -20.91 12.39
CA ASP A 185 -36.09 -22.17 12.48
C ASP A 185 -36.08 -22.74 13.92
N MET A 186 -34.91 -22.73 14.56
CA MET A 186 -34.73 -23.16 15.96
C MET A 186 -35.26 -22.16 16.99
N ARG A 187 -35.74 -20.98 16.57
CA ARG A 187 -36.20 -19.88 17.43
C ARG A 187 -35.15 -19.39 18.43
N THR A 188 -33.87 -19.50 18.06
CA THR A 188 -32.76 -18.93 18.85
C THR A 188 -32.55 -17.44 18.55
N ILE A 189 -33.21 -16.92 17.52
CA ILE A 189 -33.30 -15.49 17.19
C ILE A 189 -34.76 -15.11 16.91
N ASP A 190 -35.07 -13.84 17.09
CA ASP A 190 -36.36 -13.23 16.72
C ASP A 190 -36.26 -12.49 15.37
N GLU A 191 -37.36 -11.85 14.94
CA GLU A 191 -37.41 -11.21 13.62
C GLU A 191 -36.55 -9.96 13.56
N ALA A 192 -36.42 -9.24 14.69
CA ALA A 192 -35.55 -8.09 14.82
C ALA A 192 -34.09 -8.50 14.57
N ARG A 193 -33.62 -9.57 15.23
CA ARG A 193 -32.28 -10.11 15.03
C ARG A 193 -32.10 -10.72 13.64
N LEU A 194 -33.11 -11.39 13.08
CA LEU A 194 -33.06 -11.89 11.70
C LEU A 194 -32.84 -10.75 10.69
N ARG A 195 -33.57 -9.64 10.86
CA ARG A 195 -33.44 -8.43 10.04
C ARG A 195 -32.07 -7.80 10.16
N GLU A 196 -31.59 -7.61 11.39
CA GLU A 196 -30.25 -7.09 11.66
C GLU A 196 -29.17 -7.93 10.98
N LEU A 197 -29.27 -9.26 11.03
CA LEU A 197 -28.31 -10.17 10.40
C LEU A 197 -28.30 -10.05 8.88
N TYR A 198 -29.47 -9.99 8.23
CA TYR A 198 -29.54 -9.77 6.79
C TYR A 198 -29.09 -8.35 6.38
N GLU A 199 -29.36 -7.34 7.20
CA GLU A 199 -28.81 -6.01 6.98
C GLU A 199 -27.28 -5.98 7.14
N GLY A 200 -26.72 -6.71 8.09
CA GLY A 200 -25.27 -6.87 8.23
C GLY A 200 -24.60 -7.48 7.01
N MET A 201 -25.29 -8.40 6.31
CA MET A 201 -24.85 -8.98 5.04
C MET A 201 -25.02 -8.03 3.83
N GLY A 202 -25.60 -6.85 4.03
CA GLY A 202 -25.80 -5.85 2.99
C GLY A 202 -27.18 -5.86 2.32
N TYR A 203 -28.12 -6.70 2.73
CA TYR A 203 -29.49 -6.67 2.18
C TYR A 203 -30.25 -5.42 2.63
N ARG A 204 -30.92 -4.73 1.71
CA ARG A 204 -31.66 -3.49 1.97
C ARG A 204 -32.95 -3.45 1.15
N GLY A 205 -33.91 -2.62 1.57
CA GLY A 205 -35.14 -2.34 0.83
C GLY A 205 -35.92 -3.62 0.48
N THR A 206 -36.39 -3.72 -0.77
CA THR A 206 -37.15 -4.88 -1.25
C THR A 206 -36.41 -6.20 -1.07
N ASN A 207 -35.10 -6.24 -1.31
CA ASN A 207 -34.31 -7.47 -1.13
C ASN A 207 -34.34 -7.94 0.32
N LEU A 208 -34.28 -7.01 1.29
CA LEU A 208 -34.37 -7.35 2.70
C LEU A 208 -35.74 -7.94 3.03
N GLU A 209 -36.82 -7.27 2.62
CA GLU A 209 -38.20 -7.75 2.87
C GLU A 209 -38.45 -9.12 2.23
N ASP A 210 -37.95 -9.34 1.02
CA ASP A 210 -38.06 -10.62 0.32
C ASP A 210 -37.29 -11.72 1.05
N TYR A 211 -36.09 -11.44 1.56
CA TYR A 211 -35.33 -12.41 2.37
C TYR A 211 -36.00 -12.73 3.70
N ILE A 212 -36.58 -11.73 4.37
CA ILE A 212 -37.34 -11.94 5.61
C ILE A 212 -38.56 -12.82 5.33
N ARG A 213 -39.39 -12.44 4.34
CA ARG A 213 -40.58 -13.21 3.95
C ARG A 213 -40.20 -14.63 3.56
N TRP A 214 -39.21 -14.79 2.69
CA TRP A 214 -38.77 -16.10 2.25
C TRP A 214 -38.30 -16.96 3.41
N THR A 215 -37.50 -16.41 4.34
CA THR A 215 -36.99 -17.16 5.49
C THR A 215 -38.13 -17.68 6.35
N LYS A 216 -39.08 -16.81 6.71
CA LYS A 216 -40.23 -17.15 7.54
C LYS A 216 -41.11 -18.20 6.87
N VAL A 217 -41.48 -17.97 5.61
CA VAL A 217 -42.36 -18.88 4.87
C VAL A 217 -41.67 -20.22 4.62
N TYR A 218 -40.42 -20.22 4.17
CA TYR A 218 -39.68 -21.43 3.85
C TYR A 218 -39.46 -22.34 5.07
N THR A 219 -39.20 -21.76 6.25
CA THR A 219 -38.96 -22.53 7.49
C THR A 219 -40.26 -23.04 8.10
N ASP A 220 -41.29 -22.20 8.17
CA ASP A 220 -42.49 -22.52 8.94
C ASP A 220 -43.56 -23.24 8.12
N PHE A 221 -43.61 -23.07 6.79
CA PHE A 221 -44.64 -23.66 5.95
C PHE A 221 -44.70 -25.20 6.04
N PRO A 222 -43.58 -25.95 6.05
CA PRO A 222 -43.61 -27.40 6.27
C PRO A 222 -44.28 -27.80 7.60
N MET A 223 -44.02 -27.05 8.67
CA MET A 223 -44.67 -27.27 9.96
C MET A 223 -46.17 -26.96 9.86
N MET A 224 -46.55 -25.82 9.27
CA MET A 224 -47.95 -25.44 9.08
C MET A 224 -48.72 -26.52 8.31
N LEU A 225 -48.16 -27.01 7.20
CA LEU A 225 -48.75 -28.09 6.42
C LEU A 225 -48.85 -29.40 7.23
N SER A 226 -47.83 -29.73 8.04
CA SER A 226 -47.91 -30.90 8.93
C SER A 226 -49.01 -30.77 9.99
N ARG A 227 -49.24 -29.57 10.52
CA ARG A 227 -50.32 -29.31 11.48
C ARG A 227 -51.70 -29.42 10.81
N PHE A 228 -51.83 -28.89 9.59
CA PHE A 228 -53.05 -28.98 8.79
C PHE A 228 -53.40 -30.43 8.45
N THR A 229 -52.44 -31.20 7.93
CA THR A 229 -52.64 -32.63 7.58
C THR A 229 -53.00 -33.50 8.79
N LYS A 230 -52.62 -33.09 10.00
CA LYS A 230 -53.01 -33.74 11.26
C LYS A 230 -54.34 -33.23 11.84
N GLY A 231 -54.99 -32.28 11.19
CA GLY A 231 -56.23 -31.65 11.65
C GLY A 231 -56.06 -30.74 12.88
N TRP A 232 -54.85 -30.28 13.17
CA TRP A 232 -54.58 -29.39 14.33
C TRP A 232 -54.88 -27.92 14.02
N ILE A 233 -54.89 -27.57 12.74
CA ILE A 233 -55.27 -26.25 12.22
C ILE A 233 -56.12 -26.43 10.96
N THR A 234 -56.88 -25.41 10.60
CA THR A 234 -57.73 -25.38 9.39
C THR A 234 -56.97 -24.84 8.18
N GLU A 235 -57.52 -25.06 6.98
CA GLU A 235 -57.01 -24.48 5.74
C GLU A 235 -57.02 -22.93 5.79
N GLU A 236 -58.08 -22.36 6.36
CA GLU A 236 -58.21 -20.91 6.56
C GLU A 236 -57.11 -20.35 7.47
N GLU A 237 -56.72 -21.08 8.51
CA GLU A 237 -55.60 -20.68 9.38
C GLU A 237 -54.25 -20.70 8.66
N VAL A 238 -54.01 -21.68 7.77
CA VAL A 238 -52.81 -21.72 6.93
C VAL A 238 -52.81 -20.56 5.93
N TYR A 239 -53.95 -20.32 5.27
CA TYR A 239 -54.11 -19.21 4.33
C TYR A 239 -53.87 -17.86 5.02
N ASN A 240 -54.55 -17.60 6.14
CA ASN A 240 -54.40 -16.35 6.90
C ASN A 240 -52.96 -16.14 7.38
N TRP A 241 -52.26 -17.22 7.76
CA TRP A 241 -50.85 -17.14 8.11
C TRP A 241 -49.97 -16.74 6.91
N LEU A 242 -50.19 -17.31 5.72
CA LEU A 242 -49.47 -16.94 4.49
C LEU A 242 -49.69 -15.47 4.11
N ILE A 243 -50.94 -15.00 4.18
CA ILE A 243 -51.29 -13.60 3.93
C ILE A 243 -50.58 -12.68 4.93
N ALA A 244 -50.54 -13.06 6.21
CA ALA A 244 -49.83 -12.30 7.24
C ALA A 244 -48.31 -12.22 7.00
N GLN A 245 -47.72 -13.17 6.27
CA GLN A 245 -46.32 -13.08 5.83
C GLN A 245 -46.13 -12.17 4.60
N GLY A 246 -47.21 -11.64 4.03
CA GLY A 246 -47.19 -10.83 2.82
C GLY A 246 -47.14 -11.64 1.52
N ILE A 247 -47.54 -12.91 1.55
CA ILE A 247 -47.73 -13.70 0.33
C ILE A 247 -49.00 -13.20 -0.39
N PRO A 248 -48.95 -12.91 -1.70
CA PRO A 248 -50.13 -12.49 -2.44
C PRO A 248 -51.25 -13.54 -2.37
N ALA A 249 -52.51 -13.08 -2.32
CA ALA A 249 -53.68 -13.95 -2.11
C ALA A 249 -53.74 -15.14 -3.09
N GLU A 250 -53.55 -14.89 -4.38
CA GLU A 250 -53.55 -15.94 -5.39
C GLU A 250 -52.40 -16.93 -5.18
N ARG A 251 -51.21 -16.46 -4.79
CA ARG A 251 -50.09 -17.35 -4.49
C ARG A 251 -50.31 -18.15 -3.20
N ALA A 252 -50.97 -17.57 -2.19
CA ALA A 252 -51.26 -18.25 -0.94
C ALA A 252 -52.20 -19.44 -1.15
N LYS A 253 -53.20 -19.32 -2.04
CA LYS A 253 -54.05 -20.44 -2.46
C LYS A 253 -53.23 -21.55 -3.12
N HIS A 254 -52.42 -21.18 -4.12
CA HIS A 254 -51.58 -22.16 -4.83
C HIS A 254 -50.58 -22.86 -3.90
N PHE A 255 -50.05 -22.20 -2.87
CA PHE A 255 -49.16 -22.82 -1.89
C PHE A 255 -49.81 -24.04 -1.21
N ILE A 256 -51.11 -23.95 -0.91
CA ILE A 256 -51.87 -25.00 -0.25
C ILE A 256 -52.23 -26.11 -1.26
N GLU A 257 -52.62 -25.74 -2.47
CA GLU A 257 -53.05 -26.67 -3.53
C GLU A 257 -51.90 -27.49 -4.16
N GLU A 258 -50.69 -26.94 -4.21
CA GLU A 258 -49.49 -27.59 -4.80
C GLU A 258 -48.87 -28.67 -3.90
N LYS A 259 -49.51 -29.03 -2.78
CA LYS A 259 -48.98 -29.93 -1.74
C LYS A 259 -49.89 -31.09 -1.42
#